data_AF-A0AAE0XC82-F1
#
_entry.id   AF-A0AAE0XC82-F1
#
_cell.length_a   1.000
_cell.length_b   1.000
_cell.length_c   1.000
_cell.angle_alpha   90.00
_cell.angle_beta   90.00
_cell.angle_gamma   90.00
#
_symmetry.space_group_name_H-M   'P 1'
#
loop_
_entity.id
_entity.type
_entity.pdbx_description
1 polymer ?
#
loop_
_entity_poly.entity_id
_entity_poly.type
_entity_poly.pdbx_seq_one_letter_code
_entity_poly.pdbx_strand_id
1 'polypeptide(L)'
;DWTREGTLTLPRARYLRGTGPRSLAAMSARIVADNIGAISEAMLDPLTTPRAVIWRIYQDLAPRGLTFHAWKLLSKLLVVPHSNTPPPTPLLHFTTTLTNPQHDLHIYTTPLTSPTSHFLARLKIDRIAHIQPNDLLTLTDLPNLSLLDLTEAHPSSPDESAGRVTDNLARGWSEKPHAFPALQTLRLWGCKALSHRSLRYMAVFPTLVVYSASGPEQQWALAAGVTRKLGWEEVD
;
A
#
# COMPACT_ATOMS: atom_id res chain seq x y z
N ASP A 1 -1.59 -13.11 10.91
CA ASP A 1 -0.89 -11.96 10.32
C ASP A 1 -0.63 -12.27 8.85
N TRP A 2 -1.46 -11.74 7.93
CA TRP A 2 -1.36 -12.05 6.50
C TRP A 2 -0.02 -11.62 5.89
N THR A 3 0.77 -10.81 6.61
CA THR A 3 2.11 -10.36 6.19
C THR A 3 3.21 -11.37 6.43
N ARG A 4 3.00 -12.32 7.36
CA ARG A 4 4.02 -13.28 7.80
C ARG A 4 3.84 -14.65 7.18
N GLU A 5 2.61 -15.17 7.16
CA GLU A 5 2.27 -16.48 6.59
C GLU A 5 0.74 -16.69 6.65
N GLY A 6 0.12 -17.15 5.55
CA GLY A 6 -1.28 -17.61 5.59
C GLY A 6 -2.07 -17.55 4.28
N THR A 7 -1.82 -16.56 3.40
CA THR A 7 -2.55 -16.41 2.13
C THR A 7 -1.68 -16.63 0.88
N LEU A 8 -0.36 -16.51 1.02
CA LEU A 8 0.62 -16.80 -0.03
C LEU A 8 1.64 -17.76 0.54
N THR A 9 1.32 -19.06 0.60
CA THR A 9 2.37 -20.08 0.77
C THR A 9 3.30 -19.96 -0.43
N LEU A 10 4.45 -19.31 -0.24
CA LEU A 10 5.47 -19.28 -1.28
C LEU A 10 5.82 -20.73 -1.60
N PRO A 11 5.79 -21.14 -2.88
CA PRO A 11 6.17 -22.49 -3.24
C PRO A 11 7.56 -22.76 -2.67
N ARG A 12 7.70 -23.79 -1.83
CA ARG A 12 9.04 -24.27 -1.45
C ARG A 12 9.80 -24.56 -2.74
N ALA A 13 11.04 -24.09 -2.85
CA ALA A 13 11.83 -24.37 -4.04
C ALA A 13 11.80 -25.88 -4.27
N ARG A 14 11.35 -26.29 -5.45
CA ARG A 14 11.57 -27.65 -5.90
C ARG A 14 13.08 -27.84 -6.00
N TYR A 15 13.56 -29.04 -5.69
CA TYR A 15 14.95 -29.39 -5.94
C TYR A 15 15.21 -29.25 -7.44
N LEU A 16 15.65 -28.07 -7.88
CA LEU A 16 16.26 -27.90 -9.19
C LEU A 16 17.49 -28.81 -9.14
N ARG A 17 17.42 -29.94 -9.87
CA ARG A 17 18.51 -30.89 -10.09
C ARG A 17 19.64 -30.14 -10.80
N GLY A 18 20.45 -29.45 -9.99
CA GLY A 18 21.77 -29.00 -10.39
C GLY A 18 22.72 -30.19 -10.32
N THR A 19 23.55 -30.31 -11.34
CA THR A 19 24.62 -31.29 -11.48
C THR A 19 25.76 -30.96 -10.49
N GLY A 20 25.59 -31.35 -9.21
CA GLY A 20 26.67 -31.33 -8.22
C GLY A 20 26.23 -30.99 -6.78
N PRO A 21 27.05 -31.33 -5.77
CA PRO A 21 26.78 -31.00 -4.37
C PRO A 21 26.80 -29.47 -4.17
N ARG A 22 25.78 -28.94 -3.50
CA ARG A 22 25.72 -27.51 -3.16
C ARG A 22 26.65 -27.20 -1.98
N SER A 23 27.21 -25.99 -1.93
CA SER A 23 27.95 -25.54 -0.76
C SER A 23 27.05 -25.43 0.47
N LEU A 24 27.62 -25.59 1.67
CA LEU A 24 26.88 -25.43 2.93
C LEU A 24 26.22 -24.05 3.00
N ALA A 25 26.93 -22.99 2.62
CA ALA A 25 26.38 -21.63 2.57
C ALA A 25 25.13 -21.52 1.68
N ALA A 26 25.13 -22.18 0.51
CA ALA A 26 23.98 -22.18 -0.38
C ALA A 26 22.80 -23.00 0.19
N MET A 27 23.07 -24.07 0.93
CA MET A 27 22.02 -24.83 1.63
C MET A 27 21.42 -24.03 2.78
N SER A 28 22.26 -23.40 3.61
CA SER A 28 21.82 -22.57 4.73
C SER A 28 21.01 -21.36 4.27
N ALA A 29 21.48 -20.63 3.25
CA ALA A 29 20.75 -19.51 2.66
C ALA A 29 19.34 -19.92 2.17
N ARG A 30 19.23 -21.12 1.58
CA ARG A 30 17.93 -21.66 1.15
C ARG A 30 17.02 -21.99 2.32
N ILE A 31 17.53 -22.61 3.39
CA ILE A 31 16.72 -22.91 4.58
C ILE A 31 16.24 -21.62 5.25
N VAL A 32 17.11 -20.61 5.32
CA VAL A 32 16.76 -19.27 5.79
C VAL A 32 15.68 -18.64 4.90
N ALA A 33 15.81 -18.72 3.57
CA ALA A 33 14.77 -18.28 2.64
C ALA A 33 13.44 -19.01 2.87
N ASP A 34 13.46 -20.34 3.06
CA ASP A 34 12.27 -21.16 3.26
C ASP A 34 11.55 -20.85 4.59
N ASN A 35 12.22 -20.19 5.54
CA ASN A 35 11.68 -19.84 6.87
C ASN A 35 11.69 -18.33 7.13
N ILE A 36 11.78 -17.50 6.08
CA ILE A 36 11.96 -16.04 6.22
C ILE A 36 10.84 -15.36 7.03
N GLY A 37 9.64 -15.95 7.07
CA GLY A 37 8.50 -15.47 7.88
C GLY A 37 8.74 -15.52 9.40
N ALA A 38 9.57 -16.44 9.87
CA ALA A 38 9.93 -16.60 11.28
C ALA A 38 11.19 -15.81 11.67
N ILE A 39 11.90 -15.24 10.69
CA ILE A 39 13.20 -14.61 10.91
C ILE A 39 13.00 -13.16 11.31
N SER A 40 13.67 -12.75 12.39
CA SER A 40 13.67 -11.37 12.88
C SER A 40 14.82 -10.57 12.27
N GLU A 41 14.73 -9.24 12.34
CA GLU A 41 15.80 -8.35 11.86
C GLU A 41 17.12 -8.62 12.59
N ALA A 42 17.08 -8.87 13.91
CA ALA A 42 18.26 -9.16 14.72
C ALA A 42 19.00 -10.44 14.29
N MET A 43 18.29 -11.41 13.70
CA MET A 43 18.90 -12.64 13.20
C MET A 43 19.64 -12.44 11.87
N LEU A 44 19.36 -11.36 11.15
CA LEU A 44 20.02 -10.97 9.89
C LEU A 44 20.85 -9.70 10.06
N ASP A 45 21.35 -9.46 11.28
CA ASP A 45 22.15 -8.28 11.61
C ASP A 45 23.34 -8.17 10.64
N PRO A 46 23.51 -7.01 9.95
CA PRO A 46 24.65 -6.76 9.06
C PRO A 46 26.02 -6.99 9.71
N LEU A 47 26.12 -6.87 11.05
CA LEU A 47 27.37 -7.10 11.78
C LEU A 47 27.77 -8.58 11.85
N THR A 48 26.78 -9.50 11.85
CA THR A 48 27.01 -10.94 11.99
C THR A 48 26.85 -11.68 10.66
N THR A 49 26.00 -11.18 9.77
CA THR A 49 25.69 -11.85 8.51
C THR A 49 26.29 -11.08 7.33
N PRO A 50 27.27 -11.65 6.63
CA PRO A 50 27.85 -11.00 5.46
C PRO A 50 26.79 -10.68 4.42
N ARG A 51 26.87 -9.47 3.85
CA ARG A 51 25.93 -8.99 2.83
C ARG A 51 25.76 -9.94 1.64
N ALA A 52 26.81 -10.66 1.25
CA ALA A 52 26.75 -11.67 0.20
C ALA A 52 25.78 -12.82 0.51
N VAL A 53 25.64 -13.20 1.78
CA VAL A 53 24.69 -14.22 2.24
C VAL A 53 23.26 -13.68 2.19
N ILE A 54 23.04 -12.45 2.65
CA ILE A 54 21.72 -11.77 2.56
C ILE A 54 21.28 -11.64 1.10
N TRP A 55 22.22 -11.27 0.22
CA TRP A 55 21.97 -11.23 -1.22
C TRP A 55 21.62 -12.60 -1.79
N ARG A 56 22.26 -13.67 -1.32
CA ARG A 56 21.95 -15.04 -1.73
C ARG A 56 20.55 -15.47 -1.29
N ILE A 57 20.15 -15.13 -0.06
CA ILE A 57 18.79 -15.36 0.45
C ILE A 57 17.76 -14.65 -0.44
N TYR A 58 18.03 -13.39 -0.81
CA TYR A 58 17.19 -12.66 -1.77
C TYR A 58 17.12 -13.36 -3.13
N GLN A 59 18.25 -13.83 -3.68
CA GLN A 59 18.26 -14.57 -4.96
C GLN A 59 17.42 -15.85 -4.91
N ASP A 60 17.38 -16.54 -3.78
CA ASP A 60 16.58 -17.75 -3.60
C ASP A 60 15.07 -17.44 -3.40
N LEU A 61 14.73 -16.25 -2.91
CA LEU A 61 13.35 -15.79 -2.66
C LEU A 61 12.73 -15.07 -3.85
N ALA A 62 13.47 -14.20 -4.53
CA ALA A 62 12.94 -13.32 -5.59
C ALA A 62 12.14 -14.06 -6.68
N PRO A 63 12.56 -15.24 -7.18
CA PRO A 63 11.79 -15.98 -8.19
C PRO A 63 10.44 -16.52 -7.68
N ARG A 64 10.25 -16.59 -6.36
CA ARG A 64 9.06 -17.15 -5.71
C ARG A 64 8.04 -16.08 -5.34
N GLY A 65 8.45 -14.81 -5.38
CA GLY A 65 7.77 -13.70 -4.73
C GLY A 65 8.27 -13.50 -3.31
N LEU A 66 8.21 -12.25 -2.85
CA LEU A 66 8.52 -11.87 -1.48
C LEU A 66 7.23 -11.72 -0.68
N THR A 67 7.24 -12.11 0.60
CA THR A 67 6.21 -11.65 1.53
C THR A 67 6.51 -10.20 1.94
N PHE A 68 5.52 -9.48 2.48
CA PHE A 68 5.74 -8.11 2.95
C PHE A 68 6.84 -8.05 4.02
N HIS A 69 6.84 -9.02 4.95
CA HIS A 69 7.89 -9.15 5.96
C HIS A 69 9.28 -9.37 5.35
N ALA A 70 9.41 -10.33 4.42
CA ALA A 70 10.67 -10.60 3.74
C ALA A 70 11.16 -9.39 2.94
N TRP A 71 10.25 -8.70 2.24
CA TRP A 71 10.57 -7.46 1.54
C TRP A 71 11.07 -6.38 2.51
N LYS A 72 10.35 -6.13 3.62
CA LYS A 72 10.71 -5.10 4.62
C LYS A 72 12.09 -5.36 5.22
N LEU A 73 12.39 -6.62 5.54
CA LEU A 73 13.71 -7.01 6.06
C LEU A 73 14.80 -6.81 5.02
N LEU A 74 14.62 -7.38 3.83
CA LEU A 74 15.65 -7.39 2.80
C LEU A 74 15.87 -6.00 2.20
N SER A 75 14.85 -5.18 2.04
CA SER A 75 14.99 -3.81 1.55
C SER A 75 15.84 -2.97 2.50
N LYS A 76 15.61 -3.07 3.81
CA LYS A 76 16.41 -2.38 4.82
C LYS A 76 17.89 -2.81 4.81
N LEU A 77 18.15 -4.09 4.61
CA LEU A 77 19.50 -4.66 4.67
C LEU A 77 20.25 -4.51 3.33
N LEU A 78 19.56 -4.57 2.20
CA LEU A 78 20.15 -4.60 0.86
C LEU A 78 20.08 -3.26 0.12
N VAL A 79 19.20 -2.33 0.47
CA VAL A 79 19.21 -0.99 -0.13
C VAL A 79 20.24 -0.14 0.60
N VAL A 80 21.41 0.04 0.00
CA VAL A 80 22.47 0.91 0.55
C VAL A 80 22.30 2.30 -0.05
N PRO A 81 22.11 3.34 0.78
CA PRO A 81 22.13 4.72 0.31
C PRO A 81 23.47 5.00 -0.37
N HIS A 82 23.47 5.58 -1.58
CA HIS A 82 24.67 6.00 -2.33
C HIS A 82 25.53 4.88 -2.93
N SER A 83 24.97 3.69 -3.17
CA SER A 83 25.67 2.68 -3.97
C SER A 83 25.71 3.07 -5.45
N ASN A 84 26.85 2.86 -6.11
CA ASN A 84 26.99 3.07 -7.57
C ASN A 84 26.13 2.10 -8.40
N THR A 85 25.62 1.02 -7.79
CA THR A 85 24.71 0.08 -8.44
C THR A 85 23.28 0.31 -7.94
N PRO A 86 22.32 0.59 -8.83
CA PRO A 86 20.93 0.75 -8.41
C PRO A 86 20.41 -0.59 -7.86
N PRO A 87 19.67 -0.57 -6.74
CA PRO A 87 19.07 -1.79 -6.21
C PRO A 87 18.01 -2.33 -7.18
N PRO A 88 17.83 -3.65 -7.23
CA PRO A 88 16.72 -4.27 -7.96
C PRO A 88 15.37 -3.64 -7.62
N THR A 89 14.54 -3.39 -8.63
CA THR A 89 13.19 -2.82 -8.46
C THR A 89 12.34 -3.55 -7.40
N PRO A 90 12.36 -4.90 -7.27
CA PRO A 90 11.59 -5.62 -6.24
C PRO A 90 12.01 -5.34 -4.80
N LEU A 91 13.21 -4.77 -4.58
CA LEU A 91 13.64 -4.32 -3.25
C LEU A 91 13.16 -2.89 -2.95
N LEU A 92 12.87 -2.09 -3.98
CA LEU A 92 12.39 -0.73 -3.84
C LEU A 92 10.88 -0.65 -3.61
N HIS A 93 10.12 -1.58 -4.19
CA HIS A 93 8.66 -1.55 -4.14
C HIS A 93 8.09 -2.94 -3.83
N PHE A 94 7.14 -2.97 -2.92
CA PHE A 94 6.30 -4.14 -2.68
C PHE A 94 4.88 -3.86 -3.16
N THR A 95 4.34 -4.79 -3.95
CA THR A 95 2.98 -4.72 -4.47
C THR A 95 2.27 -6.02 -4.14
N THR A 96 1.08 -5.91 -3.56
CA THR A 96 0.16 -7.04 -3.40
C THR A 96 -1.19 -6.65 -3.98
N THR A 97 -1.78 -7.54 -4.76
CA THR A 97 -3.11 -7.35 -5.36
C THR A 97 -4.02 -8.45 -4.86
N LEU A 98 -5.13 -8.07 -4.23
CA LEU A 98 -6.13 -9.00 -3.71
C LEU A 98 -7.37 -8.94 -4.60
N THR A 99 -7.68 -10.03 -5.29
CA THR A 99 -8.79 -10.08 -6.25
C THR A 99 -10.14 -10.46 -5.63
N ASN A 100 -10.14 -11.01 -4.40
CA ASN A 100 -11.35 -11.40 -3.69
C ASN A 100 -11.13 -11.43 -2.16
N PRO A 101 -11.04 -10.26 -1.49
CA PRO A 101 -10.83 -10.20 -0.04
C PRO A 101 -11.99 -10.90 0.70
N GLN A 102 -11.66 -11.87 1.55
CA GLN A 102 -12.64 -12.64 2.34
C GLN A 102 -12.84 -12.07 3.76
N HIS A 103 -12.00 -11.11 4.13
CA HIS A 103 -11.94 -10.54 5.46
C HIS A 103 -12.18 -9.03 5.40
N ASP A 104 -12.44 -8.43 6.55
CA ASP A 104 -12.62 -6.99 6.66
C ASP A 104 -11.36 -6.22 6.25
N LEU A 105 -11.57 -4.99 5.77
CA LEU A 105 -10.50 -4.12 5.29
C LEU A 105 -9.38 -3.92 6.31
N HIS A 106 -9.74 -3.81 7.60
CA HIS A 106 -8.78 -3.57 8.69
C HIS A 106 -7.69 -4.65 8.78
N ILE A 107 -8.02 -5.91 8.45
CA ILE A 107 -7.06 -7.02 8.47
C ILE A 107 -5.97 -6.77 7.43
N TYR A 108 -6.35 -6.30 6.25
CA TYR A 108 -5.42 -5.99 5.16
C TYR A 108 -4.67 -4.67 5.35
N THR A 109 -5.21 -3.71 6.10
CA THR A 109 -4.54 -2.44 6.36
C THR A 109 -3.69 -2.45 7.63
N THR A 110 -3.81 -3.46 8.49
CA THR A 110 -2.98 -3.64 9.71
C THR A 110 -1.47 -3.42 9.49
N PRO A 111 -0.84 -3.84 8.38
CA PRO A 111 0.59 -3.60 8.20
C PRO A 111 0.94 -2.14 7.92
N LEU A 112 -0.04 -1.40 7.40
CA LEU A 112 0.06 0.01 7.07
C LEU A 112 -0.10 0.90 8.31
N THR A 113 -0.66 0.38 9.41
CA THR A 113 -0.79 1.08 10.70
C THR A 113 0.53 1.13 11.48
N SER A 114 1.57 0.40 11.04
CA SER A 114 2.86 0.37 11.71
C SER A 114 3.46 1.79 11.75
N PRO A 115 3.80 2.35 12.93
CA PRO A 115 4.29 3.73 13.05
C PRO A 115 5.71 3.92 12.50
N THR A 116 6.34 2.85 12.01
CA THR A 116 7.69 2.93 11.46
C THR A 116 7.68 3.67 10.13
N SER A 117 8.32 4.83 10.06
CA SER A 117 8.44 5.71 8.88
C SER A 117 9.31 5.14 7.74
N HIS A 118 9.54 3.83 7.71
CA HIS A 118 10.49 3.19 6.81
C HIS A 118 9.94 2.95 5.41
N PHE A 119 8.66 3.21 5.18
CA PHE A 119 8.02 3.07 3.87
C PHE A 119 6.84 4.01 3.73
N LEU A 120 6.50 4.32 2.48
CA LEU A 120 5.24 4.95 2.10
C LEU A 120 4.33 3.91 1.47
N ALA A 121 3.04 3.97 1.80
CA ALA A 121 2.03 3.05 1.33
C ALA A 121 1.14 3.68 0.26
N ARG A 122 0.89 2.91 -0.79
CA ARG A 122 -0.11 3.23 -1.82
C ARG A 122 -1.22 2.21 -1.70
N LEU A 123 -2.43 2.67 -1.39
CA LEU A 123 -3.61 1.82 -1.28
C LEU A 123 -4.55 2.12 -2.44
N LYS A 124 -4.80 1.10 -3.25
CA LYS A 124 -5.82 1.15 -4.30
C LYS A 124 -6.93 0.19 -3.94
N ILE A 125 -8.16 0.70 -3.89
CA ILE A 125 -9.36 -0.08 -3.63
C ILE A 125 -10.30 0.09 -4.82
N ASP A 126 -10.42 -0.97 -5.60
CA ASP A 126 -11.43 -1.07 -6.65
C ASP A 126 -12.74 -1.60 -6.03
N ARG A 127 -13.90 -1.18 -6.55
CA ARG A 127 -15.24 -1.63 -6.10
C ARG A 127 -15.55 -1.31 -4.63
N ILE A 128 -15.37 -0.05 -4.25
CA ILE A 128 -15.66 0.43 -2.88
C ILE A 128 -17.12 0.26 -2.42
N ALA A 129 -18.06 -0.03 -3.32
CA ALA A 129 -19.49 -0.17 -3.02
C ALA A 129 -19.79 -1.20 -1.90
N HIS A 130 -18.93 -2.23 -1.78
CA HIS A 130 -19.07 -3.32 -0.79
C HIS A 130 -18.41 -3.01 0.56
N ILE A 131 -17.72 -1.87 0.70
CA ILE A 131 -17.01 -1.51 1.93
C ILE A 131 -17.89 -0.58 2.76
N GLN A 132 -17.90 -0.81 4.07
CA GLN A 132 -18.68 0.02 4.98
C GLN A 132 -18.04 1.41 5.12
N PRO A 133 -18.84 2.50 5.21
CA PRO A 133 -18.31 3.84 5.41
C PRO A 133 -17.42 3.99 6.64
N ASN A 134 -17.72 3.23 7.71
CA ASN A 134 -16.90 3.22 8.93
C ASN A 134 -15.49 2.71 8.66
N ASP A 135 -15.33 1.67 7.84
CA ASP A 135 -14.01 1.16 7.47
C ASP A 135 -13.23 2.20 6.66
N LEU A 136 -13.92 2.94 5.76
CA LEU A 136 -13.30 4.05 5.03
C LEU A 136 -12.87 5.20 5.93
N LEU A 137 -13.59 5.45 7.04
CA LEU A 137 -13.16 6.41 8.05
C LEU A 137 -11.90 5.94 8.77
N THR A 138 -11.71 4.64 9.00
CA THR A 138 -10.48 4.11 9.64
C THR A 138 -9.21 4.27 8.79
N LEU A 139 -9.34 4.48 7.47
CA LEU A 139 -8.17 4.71 6.59
C LEU A 139 -7.38 5.96 6.96
N THR A 140 -8.03 6.94 7.58
CA THR A 140 -7.39 8.16 8.09
C THR A 140 -6.32 7.91 9.14
N ASP A 141 -6.40 6.78 9.85
CA ASP A 141 -5.46 6.40 10.92
C ASP A 141 -4.16 5.79 10.38
N LEU A 142 -4.02 5.64 9.06
CA LEU A 142 -2.84 5.03 8.44
C LEU A 142 -1.70 6.06 8.32
N PRO A 143 -0.65 5.98 9.16
CA PRO A 143 0.37 7.03 9.25
C PRO A 143 1.25 7.11 8.00
N ASN A 144 1.44 5.99 7.30
CA ASN A 144 2.33 5.90 6.15
C ASN A 144 1.61 5.99 4.81
N LEU A 145 0.29 6.23 4.80
CA LEU A 145 -0.49 6.25 3.57
C LEU A 145 -0.20 7.53 2.78
N SER A 146 0.47 7.39 1.64
CA SER A 146 0.82 8.53 0.77
C SER A 146 -0.10 8.68 -0.44
N LEU A 147 -0.66 7.57 -0.92
CA LEU A 147 -1.60 7.58 -2.03
C LEU A 147 -2.80 6.71 -1.68
N LEU A 148 -3.99 7.31 -1.77
CA LEU A 148 -5.26 6.61 -1.67
C LEU A 148 -6.02 6.74 -2.99
N ASP A 149 -6.32 5.61 -3.61
CA ASP A 149 -7.10 5.54 -4.85
C ASP A 149 -8.34 4.68 -4.60
N LEU A 150 -9.50 5.32 -4.58
CA LEU A 150 -10.80 4.69 -4.39
C LEU A 150 -11.56 4.75 -5.72
N THR A 151 -11.90 3.58 -6.25
CA THR A 151 -12.68 3.48 -7.48
C THR A 151 -14.03 2.82 -7.20
N GLU A 152 -15.11 3.54 -7.44
CA GLU A 152 -16.47 3.02 -7.42
C GLU A 152 -16.79 2.44 -8.81
N ALA A 153 -17.04 1.13 -8.87
CA ALA A 153 -17.48 0.50 -10.12
C ALA A 153 -18.93 0.88 -10.43
N HIS A 154 -19.35 0.66 -11.67
CA HIS A 154 -20.74 0.89 -12.04
C HIS A 154 -21.69 0.06 -11.15
N PRO A 155 -22.75 0.69 -10.61
CA PRO A 155 -23.67 0.02 -9.71
C PRO A 155 -24.32 -1.15 -10.46
N SER A 156 -24.22 -2.34 -9.87
CA SER A 156 -24.87 -3.54 -10.40
C SER A 156 -26.32 -3.63 -9.93
N SER A 157 -26.68 -2.87 -8.89
CA SER A 157 -28.03 -2.81 -8.31
C SER A 157 -28.45 -1.36 -7.98
N PRO A 158 -29.76 -1.07 -7.87
CA PRO A 158 -30.26 0.25 -7.49
C PRO A 158 -29.89 0.64 -6.05
N ASP A 159 -29.67 -0.29 -5.14
CA ASP A 159 -29.23 0.01 -3.76
C ASP A 159 -27.75 0.43 -3.71
N GLU A 160 -26.93 0.01 -4.68
CA GLU A 160 -25.56 0.49 -4.88
C GLU A 160 -25.49 1.88 -5.55
N SER A 161 -26.64 2.47 -5.91
CA SER A 161 -26.67 3.79 -6.55
C SER A 161 -26.38 4.95 -5.60
N ALA A 162 -26.60 4.75 -4.29
CA ALA A 162 -26.21 5.69 -3.24
C ALA A 162 -24.71 5.51 -2.95
N GLY A 163 -23.88 6.14 -3.78
CA GLY A 163 -22.42 5.99 -3.73
C GLY A 163 -21.85 6.10 -2.31
N ARG A 164 -20.84 5.27 -2.00
CA ARG A 164 -20.30 5.15 -0.63
C ARG A 164 -19.45 6.36 -0.23
N VAL A 165 -18.74 6.92 -1.19
CA VAL A 165 -17.93 8.12 -0.99
C VAL A 165 -18.81 9.34 -1.26
N THR A 166 -19.16 10.02 -0.16
CA THR A 166 -20.01 11.22 -0.16
C THR A 166 -19.27 12.41 0.41
N ASP A 167 -19.81 13.61 0.23
CA ASP A 167 -19.29 14.82 0.89
C ASP A 167 -19.27 14.69 2.43
N ASN A 168 -20.15 13.87 3.02
CA ASN A 168 -20.17 13.60 4.46
C ASN A 168 -18.98 12.74 4.90
N LEU A 169 -18.55 11.77 4.07
CA LEU A 169 -17.34 11.01 4.33
C LEU A 169 -16.11 11.93 4.24
N ALA A 170 -16.04 12.75 3.19
CA ALA A 170 -14.98 13.74 3.02
C ALA A 170 -14.90 14.69 4.22
N ARG A 171 -16.06 15.16 4.70
CA ARG A 171 -16.17 15.95 5.92
C ARG A 171 -15.67 15.18 7.14
N GLY A 172 -16.10 13.94 7.32
CA GLY A 172 -15.68 13.08 8.43
C GLY A 172 -14.17 12.84 8.47
N TRP A 173 -13.53 12.73 7.30
CA TRP A 173 -12.06 12.68 7.22
C TRP A 173 -11.41 14.01 7.65
N SER A 174 -11.95 15.15 7.22
CA SER A 174 -11.39 16.47 7.55
C SER A 174 -11.56 16.89 9.02
N GLU A 175 -12.64 16.44 9.67
CA GLU A 175 -12.93 16.77 11.07
C GLU A 175 -12.11 15.92 12.05
N LYS A 176 -11.53 14.81 11.57
CA LYS A 176 -10.75 13.92 12.42
C LYS A 176 -9.34 14.48 12.65
N PRO A 177 -8.87 14.57 13.91
CA PRO A 177 -7.54 15.08 14.21
C PRO A 177 -6.46 14.18 13.63
N HIS A 178 -5.43 14.78 13.04
CA HIS A 178 -4.28 14.08 12.44
C HIS A 178 -4.64 13.05 11.37
N ALA A 179 -5.78 13.24 10.68
CA ALA A 179 -6.14 12.39 9.56
C ALA A 179 -5.08 12.48 8.44
N PHE A 180 -4.67 11.31 7.94
CA PHE A 180 -3.84 11.19 6.75
C PHE A 180 -2.51 11.99 6.81
N PRO A 181 -1.63 11.73 7.80
CA PRO A 181 -0.47 12.57 8.07
C PRO A 181 0.59 12.56 6.95
N ALA A 182 0.59 11.56 6.07
CA ALA A 182 1.53 11.43 4.96
C ALA A 182 0.86 11.47 3.58
N LEU A 183 -0.45 11.74 3.50
CA LEU A 183 -1.21 11.63 2.25
C LEU A 183 -0.86 12.78 1.32
N GLN A 184 -0.35 12.42 0.15
CA GLN A 184 0.05 13.34 -0.91
C GLN A 184 -0.90 13.30 -2.10
N THR A 185 -1.53 12.15 -2.36
CA THR A 185 -2.41 11.97 -3.50
C THR A 185 -3.69 11.26 -3.08
N LEU A 186 -4.82 11.88 -3.34
CA LEU A 186 -6.14 11.30 -3.16
C LEU A 186 -6.87 11.25 -4.50
N ARG A 187 -7.27 10.05 -4.91
CA ARG A 187 -8.00 9.81 -6.16
C ARG A 187 -9.33 9.14 -5.83
N LEU A 188 -10.43 9.75 -6.26
CA LEU A 188 -11.79 9.30 -6.03
C LEU A 188 -12.50 9.17 -7.39
N TRP A 189 -12.58 7.95 -7.92
CA TRP A 189 -13.15 7.70 -9.25
C TRP A 189 -14.55 7.11 -9.15
N GLY A 190 -15.47 7.58 -9.99
CA GLY A 190 -16.83 7.03 -10.13
C GLY A 190 -17.76 7.38 -8.98
N CYS A 191 -17.36 8.28 -8.08
CA CYS A 191 -18.06 8.63 -6.84
C CYS A 191 -19.23 9.58 -7.14
N LYS A 192 -20.40 9.03 -7.49
CA LYS A 192 -21.57 9.82 -7.96
C LYS A 192 -22.20 10.74 -6.90
N ALA A 193 -21.96 10.46 -5.63
CA ALA A 193 -22.48 11.22 -4.50
C ALA A 193 -21.50 12.30 -3.99
N LEU A 194 -20.35 12.45 -4.66
CA LEU A 194 -19.30 13.40 -4.32
C LEU A 194 -19.41 14.65 -5.18
N SER A 195 -19.44 15.82 -4.53
CA SER A 195 -19.59 17.11 -5.21
C SER A 195 -18.38 18.01 -5.02
N HIS A 196 -18.37 19.16 -5.70
CA HIS A 196 -17.36 20.21 -5.51
C HIS A 196 -17.21 20.69 -4.05
N ARG A 197 -18.20 20.44 -3.17
CA ARG A 197 -18.10 20.82 -1.75
C ARG A 197 -16.99 20.04 -1.03
N SER A 198 -16.71 18.82 -1.48
CA SER A 198 -15.62 17.98 -0.94
C SER A 198 -14.26 18.68 -0.96
N LEU A 199 -14.00 19.55 -1.94
CA LEU A 199 -12.75 20.31 -2.09
C LEU A 199 -12.37 21.09 -0.82
N ARG A 200 -13.38 21.67 -0.14
CA ARG A 200 -13.15 22.45 1.08
C ARG A 200 -12.66 21.58 2.24
N TYR A 201 -13.13 20.34 2.29
CA TYR A 201 -12.72 19.37 3.31
C TYR A 201 -11.33 18.81 3.01
N MET A 202 -11.02 18.57 1.73
CA MET A 202 -9.72 18.03 1.33
C MET A 202 -8.59 19.06 1.47
N ALA A 203 -8.90 20.35 1.30
CA ALA A 203 -7.92 21.44 1.45
C ALA A 203 -7.35 21.58 2.87
N VAL A 204 -7.93 20.90 3.86
CA VAL A 204 -7.45 20.91 5.25
C VAL A 204 -6.23 20.01 5.44
N PHE A 205 -6.00 19.03 4.56
CA PHE A 205 -4.90 18.09 4.72
C PHE A 205 -3.54 18.74 4.40
N PRO A 206 -2.59 18.72 5.34
CA PRO A 206 -1.37 19.54 5.25
C PRO A 206 -0.40 19.07 4.16
N THR A 207 -0.42 17.77 3.83
CA THR A 207 0.53 17.17 2.88
C THR A 207 -0.09 16.87 1.52
N LEU A 208 -1.39 17.13 1.34
CA LEU A 208 -2.11 16.75 0.13
C LEU A 208 -1.68 17.68 -1.03
N VAL A 209 -1.12 17.08 -2.07
CA VAL A 209 -0.64 17.79 -3.26
C VAL A 209 -1.61 17.60 -4.43
N VAL A 210 -2.16 16.40 -4.58
CA VAL A 210 -3.03 16.05 -5.70
C VAL A 210 -4.36 15.52 -5.17
N TYR A 211 -5.44 16.20 -5.54
CA TYR A 211 -6.79 15.72 -5.37
C TYR A 211 -7.43 15.55 -6.75
N SER A 212 -7.78 14.31 -7.09
CA SER A 212 -8.49 13.99 -8.32
C SER A 212 -9.79 13.31 -7.94
N ALA A 213 -10.90 13.85 -8.44
CA ALA A 213 -12.22 13.31 -8.17
C ALA A 213 -13.04 13.31 -9.45
N SER A 214 -13.81 12.26 -9.69
CA SER A 214 -14.74 12.18 -10.80
C SER A 214 -16.17 11.96 -10.32
N GLY A 215 -17.09 12.73 -10.89
CA GLY A 215 -18.50 12.69 -10.58
C GLY A 215 -19.34 13.35 -11.69
N PRO A 216 -20.66 13.45 -11.52
CA PRO A 216 -21.56 14.03 -12.51
C PRO A 216 -21.24 15.50 -12.76
N GLU A 217 -21.23 15.92 -14.03
CA GLU A 217 -20.86 17.28 -14.45
C GLU A 217 -21.63 18.37 -13.66
N GLN A 218 -22.92 18.16 -13.40
CA GLN A 218 -23.74 19.12 -12.65
C GLN A 218 -23.23 19.34 -11.21
N GLN A 219 -22.65 18.32 -10.58
CA GLN A 219 -22.13 18.41 -9.22
C GLN A 219 -20.75 19.07 -9.17
N TRP A 220 -20.03 19.12 -10.30
CA TRP A 220 -18.67 19.64 -10.44
C TRP A 220 -18.59 20.96 -11.21
N ALA A 221 -19.69 21.47 -11.76
CA ALA A 221 -19.75 22.73 -12.51
C ALA A 221 -19.19 23.96 -11.77
N LEU A 222 -19.19 23.95 -10.43
CA LEU A 222 -18.66 25.05 -9.60
C LEU A 222 -17.24 24.79 -9.08
N ALA A 223 -16.60 23.67 -9.46
CA ALA A 223 -15.31 23.25 -8.92
C ALA A 223 -14.21 24.29 -9.20
N ALA A 224 -14.05 24.76 -10.44
CA ALA A 224 -13.04 25.74 -10.83
C ALA A 224 -13.11 27.05 -10.01
N GLY A 225 -14.32 27.49 -9.65
CA GLY A 225 -14.51 28.67 -8.81
C GLY A 225 -14.15 28.44 -7.34
N VAL A 226 -14.28 27.20 -6.85
CA VAL A 226 -13.95 26.82 -5.48
C VAL A 226 -12.46 26.51 -5.33
N THR A 227 -11.85 25.80 -6.29
CA THR A 227 -10.41 25.49 -6.31
C THR A 227 -9.57 26.76 -6.24
N ARG A 228 -9.86 27.75 -7.11
CA ARG A 228 -9.16 29.04 -7.13
C ARG A 228 -9.25 29.79 -5.80
N LYS A 229 -10.41 29.76 -5.14
CA LYS A 229 -10.61 30.41 -3.83
C LYS A 229 -9.82 29.74 -2.71
N LEU A 230 -9.54 28.45 -2.84
CA LEU A 230 -8.76 27.67 -1.87
C LEU A 230 -7.26 27.71 -2.19
N GLY A 231 -6.83 28.36 -3.27
CA GLY A 231 -5.42 28.41 -3.71
C GLY A 231 -4.97 27.15 -4.46
N TRP A 232 -5.91 26.35 -4.97
CA TRP A 232 -5.62 25.15 -5.75
C TRP A 232 -5.70 25.46 -7.25
N GLU A 233 -4.79 24.87 -8.02
CA GLU A 233 -4.76 24.96 -9.48
C GLU A 233 -5.38 23.70 -10.10
N GLU A 234 -6.16 23.90 -11.16
CA GLU A 234 -6.73 22.81 -11.96
C GLU A 234 -5.66 22.38 -12.97
N VAL A 235 -5.40 21.07 -13.04
CA VAL A 235 -4.45 20.48 -13.98
C VAL A 235 -5.24 19.62 -14.95
N ASP A 236 -5.16 19.97 -16.24
CA ASP A 236 -5.82 19.27 -17.36
C ASP A 236 -5.26 17.86 -17.60
#